data_AF-A0A4R4K1A9-F1
#
_entry.id   AF-A0A4R4K1A9-F1
#
_cell.length_a   1.000
_cell.length_b   1.000
_cell.length_c   1.000
_cell.angle_alpha   90.00
_cell.angle_beta   90.00
_cell.angle_gamma   90.00
#
_symmetry.space_group_name_H-M   'P 1'
#
loop_
_entity.id
_entity.type
_entity.pdbx_description
1 polymer ?
#
loop_
_entity_poly.entity_id
_entity_poly.type
_entity_poly.pdbx_seq_one_letter_code
_entity_poly.pdbx_strand_id
1 'polypeptide(L)' 'MKQPGRDFWMKLIHFVFTSLDGRATVMMPHPERVSRTVNNSWHPEAWNEDGPWMRIFRNVRKQLG' A
#
# COMPACT_ATOMS: atom_id res chain seq x y z
N MET A 1 10.30 13.66 32.91
CA MET A 1 9.71 13.36 31.59
C MET A 1 10.74 13.64 30.51
N LYS A 2 11.41 12.61 29.95
CA LYS A 2 12.29 12.79 28.80
C LYS A 2 11.43 13.08 27.58
N GLN A 3 11.67 14.20 26.90
CA GLN A 3 11.03 14.48 25.61
C GLN A 3 11.33 13.30 24.67
N PRO A 4 10.33 12.76 23.95
CA PRO A 4 10.59 11.68 23.00
C PRO A 4 11.51 12.23 21.90
N GLY A 5 12.64 11.56 21.69
CA GLY A 5 13.63 11.93 20.68
C GLY A 5 13.02 11.94 19.28
N ARG A 6 13.68 12.63 18.33
CA ARG A 6 13.22 12.78 16.92
C ARG A 6 12.86 11.44 16.26
N ASP A 7 13.45 10.34 16.71
CA ASP A 7 13.18 8.97 16.26
C ASP A 7 11.74 8.50 16.56
N PHE A 8 11.11 8.99 17.63
CA PHE A 8 9.71 8.73 17.95
C PHE A 8 8.79 9.40 16.93
N TRP A 9 9.14 10.62 16.51
CA TRP A 9 8.41 11.40 15.51
C TRP A 9 8.64 10.87 14.09
N MET A 10 9.82 10.34 13.76
CA MET A 10 10.11 9.74 12.44
C MET A 10 9.40 8.38 12.24
N LYS A 11 9.04 7.65 13.31
CA LYS A 11 8.26 6.41 13.20
C LYS A 11 6.80 6.62 12.80
N LEU A 12 6.27 7.84 12.95
CA LEU A 12 4.88 8.18 12.59
C LEU A 12 4.68 8.49 11.10
N ILE A 13 5.74 8.59 10.30
CA ILE A 13 5.68 9.03 8.89
C ILE A 13 5.70 7.84 7.91
N HIS A 14 5.95 6.62 8.40
CA HIS A 14 6.04 5.43 7.55
C HIS A 14 4.69 4.72 7.45
N PHE A 15 4.07 4.79 6.28
CA PHE A 15 2.76 4.16 6.02
C PHE A 15 2.85 2.73 5.48
N VAL A 16 4.04 2.28 5.08
CA VAL A 16 4.30 0.95 4.49
C VAL A 16 5.67 0.44 4.96
N PHE A 17 5.74 -0.85 5.29
CA PHE A 17 6.99 -1.58 5.57
C PHE A 17 6.99 -2.93 4.87
N THR A 18 8.18 -3.46 4.57
CA THR A 18 8.37 -4.81 4.05
C THR A 18 9.45 -5.55 4.84
N SER A 19 9.33 -6.88 4.95
CA SER A 19 10.40 -7.74 5.48
C SER A 19 11.64 -7.67 4.59
N LEU A 20 12.80 -7.99 5.16
CA LEU A 20 14.08 -7.97 4.45
C LEU A 20 14.10 -8.88 3.22
N ASP A 21 13.38 -9.99 3.28
CA ASP A 21 13.24 -10.95 2.18
C ASP A 21 12.04 -10.64 1.24
N GLY A 22 11.30 -9.56 1.49
CA GLY A 22 10.21 -9.08 0.65
C GLY A 22 8.93 -9.92 0.68
N ARG A 23 8.83 -10.94 1.55
CA ARG A 23 7.67 -11.85 1.58
C ARG A 23 6.48 -11.32 2.37
N ALA A 24 6.71 -10.41 3.31
CA ALA A 24 5.67 -9.78 4.10
C ALA A 24 5.73 -8.26 3.91
N THR A 25 4.62 -7.67 3.49
CA THR A 25 4.44 -6.22 3.40
C THR A 25 3.23 -5.81 4.22
N VAL A 26 3.39 -4.84 5.11
CA VAL A 26 2.32 -4.26 5.93
C VAL A 26 2.14 -2.80 5.55
N MET A 27 0.89 -2.37 5.42
CA MET A 27 0.55 -1.01 5.02
C MET A 27 -0.72 -0.51 5.72
N MET A 28 -0.75 0.78 6.01
CA MET A 28 -1.94 1.46 6.52
C MET A 28 -2.96 1.80 5.42
N PRO A 29 -2.56 2.18 4.18
CA PRO A 29 -3.48 2.26 3.05
C PRO A 29 -4.28 0.97 2.83
N HIS A 30 -5.47 1.10 2.26
CA HIS A 30 -6.42 0.01 2.02
C HIS A 30 -6.55 -0.30 0.52
N PRO A 31 -5.53 -0.92 -0.12
CA PRO A 31 -5.54 -1.22 -1.55
C PRO A 31 -6.69 -2.14 -1.96
N GLU A 32 -7.21 -2.93 -1.04
CA GLU A 32 -8.36 -3.81 -1.25
C GLU A 32 -9.65 -3.05 -1.52
N ARG A 33 -9.81 -1.85 -0.93
CA ARG A 33 -11.02 -1.02 -1.11
C ARG A 33 -11.06 -0.31 -2.46
N VAL A 34 -9.88 0.01 -3.01
CA VAL A 34 -9.71 0.85 -4.21
C VAL A 34 -9.00 0.11 -5.34
N SER A 35 -9.19 -1.21 -5.37
CA SER A 35 -8.62 -2.08 -6.39
C SER A 35 -9.25 -1.84 -7.77
N ARG A 36 -10.57 -1.64 -7.83
CA ARG A 36 -11.28 -1.26 -9.06
C ARG A 36 -11.28 0.26 -9.26
N THR A 37 -11.20 0.70 -10.51
CA THR A 37 -11.19 2.13 -10.88
C THR A 37 -12.41 2.86 -10.30
N VAL A 38 -13.61 2.29 -10.46
CA VAL A 38 -14.89 2.87 -10.00
C VAL A 38 -14.96 3.12 -8.49
N ASN A 39 -14.12 2.46 -7.68
CA ASN A 39 -14.09 2.65 -6.23
C ASN A 39 -13.19 3.82 -5.78
N ASN A 40 -12.47 4.46 -6.70
CA ASN A 40 -11.61 5.61 -6.38
C ASN A 40 -12.47 6.88 -6.36
N SER A 41 -12.33 7.70 -5.31
CA SER A 41 -13.06 8.98 -5.20
C SER A 41 -12.78 9.94 -6.36
N TRP A 42 -11.60 9.82 -6.95
CA TRP A 42 -11.20 10.44 -8.20
C TRP A 42 -10.26 9.49 -8.95
N HIS A 43 -10.37 9.43 -10.27
CA HIS A 43 -9.44 8.73 -11.14
C HIS A 43 -9.38 9.38 -12.53
N PRO A 44 -8.29 9.21 -13.30
CA PRO A 44 -8.24 9.56 -14.71
C PRO A 44 -9.29 8.78 -15.52
N GLU A 45 -9.88 9.42 -16.53
CA GLU A 45 -10.88 8.79 -17.41
C GLU A 45 -10.28 7.65 -18.27
N ALA A 46 -8.98 7.71 -18.55
CA ALA A 46 -8.27 6.70 -19.32
C ALA A 46 -8.09 5.35 -18.59
N TRP A 47 -8.44 5.25 -17.30
CA TRP A 47 -8.38 4.00 -16.58
C TRP A 47 -9.54 3.09 -16.97
N ASN A 48 -9.23 1.81 -17.23
CA ASN A 48 -10.21 0.76 -17.49
C ASN A 48 -10.81 0.26 -16.16
N GLU A 49 -11.24 -1.01 -16.10
CA GLU A 49 -11.84 -1.62 -14.91
C GLU A 49 -10.93 -1.62 -13.67
N ASP A 50 -9.64 -1.90 -13.86
CA ASP A 50 -8.68 -2.02 -12.76
C ASP A 50 -7.98 -0.71 -12.44
N GLY A 51 -7.99 -0.36 -11.15
CA GLY A 51 -7.11 0.65 -10.60
C GLY A 51 -5.69 0.12 -10.38
N PRO A 52 -4.73 1.01 -10.09
CA PRO A 52 -3.32 0.65 -9.95
C PRO A 52 -3.06 -0.36 -8.83
N TRP A 53 -3.87 -0.33 -7.76
CA TRP A 53 -3.74 -1.22 -6.61
C TRP A 53 -3.98 -2.69 -6.93
N MET A 54 -4.70 -3.01 -8.02
CA MET A 54 -4.84 -4.41 -8.49
C MET A 54 -3.51 -5.07 -8.81
N ARG A 55 -2.47 -4.29 -9.11
CA ARG A 55 -1.14 -4.83 -9.39
C ARG A 55 -0.55 -5.56 -8.18
N ILE A 56 -0.85 -5.15 -6.94
CA ILE A 56 -0.36 -5.82 -5.74
C ILE A 56 -0.86 -7.27 -5.70
N PHE A 57 -2.16 -7.47 -5.85
CA PHE A 57 -2.79 -8.79 -5.81
C PHE A 57 -2.35 -9.68 -6.99
N ARG A 58 -2.18 -9.08 -8.18
CA ARG A 58 -1.63 -9.78 -9.36
C ARG A 58 -0.19 -10.23 -9.15
N ASN A 59 0.65 -9.41 -8.52
CA ASN A 59 2.02 -9.77 -8.20
C ASN A 59 2.07 -10.94 -7.22
N VAL A 60 1.22 -10.95 -6.19
CA VAL A 60 1.12 -12.07 -5.25
C VAL A 60 0.74 -13.36 -5.98
N ARG A 61 -0.32 -13.32 -6.81
CA ARG A 61 -0.70 -14.50 -7.61
C ARG A 61 0.43 -14.97 -8.52
N LYS A 62 1.11 -14.05 -9.21
CA LYS A 62 2.25 -14.38 -10.08
C LYS A 62 3.41 -15.02 -9.30
N GLN A 63 3.66 -14.57 -8.07
CA GLN A 63 4.74 -15.08 -7.23
C GLN A 63 4.54 -16.54 -6.81
N LEU A 64 3.29 -17.02 -6.77
CA LEU A 64 2.96 -18.40 -6.39
C LEU A 64 3.10 -19.40 -7.56
N GLY A 65 3.28 -18.94 -8.80
CA GLY A 65 3.17 -19.77 -10.02
C GLY A 65 1.73 -20.11 -10.38
#